data_AF-A0AB39IKY5-F1
#
_entry.id   AF-A0AB39IKY5-F1
#
_cell.length_a   1.000
_cell.length_b   1.000
_cell.length_c   1.000
_cell.angle_alpha   90.00
_cell.angle_beta   90.00
_cell.angle_gamma   90.00
#
_symmetry.space_group_name_H-M   'P 1'
#
loop_
_entity.id
_entity.type
_entity.pdbx_description
1 polymer ?
#
loop_
_entity_poly.entity_id
_entity_poly.type
_entity_poly.pdbx_seq_one_letter_code
_entity_poly.pdbx_strand_id
1 'polypeptide(L)'
;MALVNCTECGKEVSDTALKCPSCGKQLRKPKRSFLGKIIKFIFIIFNLLMIYSVFAGLSSSGQVINHATSELERAGATIGTGIGVMMLGSIWVIGDIVIGILVFLTRPKG
;
A
#
# COMPACT_ATOMS: atom_id res chain seq x y z
N MET A 1 24.60 14.45 22.03
CA MET A 1 23.35 15.22 22.21
C MET A 1 23.76 16.67 22.32
N ALA A 2 23.47 17.47 21.31
CA ALA A 2 23.63 18.92 21.41
C ALA A 2 22.30 19.51 21.91
N LEU A 3 22.38 20.55 22.74
CA LEU A 3 21.23 21.38 23.04
C LEU A 3 21.03 22.34 21.86
N VAL A 4 19.80 22.44 21.38
CA VAL A 4 19.38 23.38 20.34
C VAL A 4 18.30 24.29 20.91
N ASN A 5 18.27 25.55 20.47
CA ASN A 5 17.24 26.47 20.91
C ASN A 5 15.92 26.18 20.19
N CYS A 6 14.84 26.10 20.96
CA CYS A 6 13.50 26.04 20.41
C CYS A 6 13.18 27.33 19.63
N THR A 7 12.72 27.18 18.39
CA THR A 7 12.41 28.32 17.50
C THR A 7 11.17 29.13 17.91
N GLU A 8 10.41 28.69 18.91
CA GLU A 8 9.24 29.43 19.43
C GLU A 8 9.52 30.07 20.79
N CYS A 9 10.03 29.29 21.75
CA CYS A 9 10.19 29.75 23.13
C CYS A 9 11.64 30.06 23.52
N GLY A 10 12.61 29.86 22.62
CA GLY A 10 14.02 30.15 22.85
C GLY A 10 14.74 29.25 23.86
N LYS A 11 14.03 28.34 24.56
CA LYS A 11 14.65 27.43 25.52
C LYS A 11 15.50 26.37 24.85
N GLU A 12 16.60 26.03 25.51
CA GLU A 12 17.48 24.92 25.15
C GLU A 12 16.76 23.59 25.33
N VAL A 13 16.70 22.81 24.26
CA VAL A 13 16.07 21.49 24.20
C VAL A 13 17.00 20.50 23.51
N SER A 14 16.86 19.20 23.80
CA SER A 14 17.63 18.19 23.10
C SER A 14 17.34 18.21 21.59
N ASP A 15 18.41 18.12 20.80
CA ASP A 15 18.40 17.88 19.34
C ASP A 15 17.59 16.65 18.89
N THR A 16 17.31 15.72 19.82
CA THR A 16 16.51 14.51 19.58
C THR A 16 15.03 14.63 19.96
N ALA A 17 14.62 15.72 20.62
CA ALA A 17 13.25 15.88 21.11
C ALA A 17 12.23 15.97 19.95
N LEU A 18 11.12 15.22 20.05
CA LEU A 18 10.01 15.28 19.09
C LEU A 18 9.13 16.51 19.30
N LYS A 19 8.94 16.91 20.56
CA LYS A 19 8.18 18.09 20.99
C LYS A 19 8.98 18.87 22.03
N CYS A 20 8.85 20.18 22.04
CA CYS A 20 9.43 21.03 23.08
C CYS A 20 8.67 20.78 24.40
N PRO A 21 9.34 20.43 25.51
CA PRO A 21 8.68 20.22 26.80
C PRO A 21 8.17 21.52 27.44
N SER A 22 8.63 22.69 27.00
CA SER A 22 8.22 23.98 27.58
C SER A 22 7.07 24.67 26.83
N CYS A 23 7.01 24.59 25.50
CA CYS A 23 5.95 25.24 24.72
C CYS A 23 5.08 24.28 23.90
N GLY A 24 5.42 22.98 23.86
CA GLY A 24 4.65 21.97 23.12
C GLY A 24 4.88 21.94 21.61
N LYS A 25 5.68 22.85 21.04
CA LYS A 25 5.95 22.86 19.58
C LYS A 25 6.54 21.53 19.12
N GLN A 26 6.02 20.97 18.04
CA GLN A 26 6.57 19.78 17.40
C GLN A 26 7.87 20.16 16.67
N LEU A 27 9.01 19.67 17.17
CA LEU A 27 10.35 19.97 16.65
C LEU A 27 10.77 19.01 15.55
N ARG A 28 10.31 17.76 15.60
CA ARG A 28 10.63 16.73 14.61
C ARG A 28 9.40 15.88 14.27
N LYS A 29 9.29 15.51 13.00
CA LYS A 29 8.27 14.55 12.53
C LYS A 29 8.69 13.13 12.93
N PRO A 30 7.80 12.32 13.51
CA PRO A 30 8.10 10.94 13.83
C PRO A 30 8.34 10.16 12.52
N LYS A 31 9.47 9.48 12.41
CA LYS A 31 9.84 8.69 11.23
C LYS A 31 9.39 7.24 11.41
N ARG A 32 8.97 6.58 10.34
CA ARG A 32 8.67 5.14 10.38
C ARG A 32 9.94 4.35 10.68
N SER A 33 9.80 3.31 11.49
CA SER A 33 10.83 2.28 11.68
C SER A 33 11.19 1.61 10.35
N PHE A 34 12.37 1.01 10.28
CA PHE A 34 12.84 0.27 9.11
C PHE A 34 11.84 -0.80 8.66
N LEU A 35 11.31 -1.59 9.61
CA LEU A 35 10.27 -2.59 9.33
C LEU A 35 8.98 -1.97 8.76
N GLY A 36 8.59 -0.80 9.27
CA GLY A 36 7.41 -0.07 8.77
C GLY A 36 7.60 0.55 7.38
N LYS A 37 8.85 0.71 6.91
CA LYS A 37 9.15 1.05 5.52
C LYS A 37 9.06 -0.18 4.61
N ILE A 38 9.61 -1.32 5.05
CA ILE A 38 9.56 -2.58 4.29
C ILE A 38 8.11 -3.02 4.08
N ILE A 39 7.29 -3.04 5.14
CA ILE A 39 5.88 -3.47 5.03
C ILE A 39 5.10 -2.53 4.09
N LYS A 40 5.35 -1.21 4.14
CA LYS A 40 4.76 -0.26 3.19
C LYS A 40 5.19 -0.54 1.74
N PHE A 41 6.46 -0.88 1.54
CA PHE A 41 6.99 -1.20 0.21
C PHE A 41 6.35 -2.48 -0.35
N ILE A 42 6.23 -3.53 0.46
CA ILE A 42 5.54 -4.78 0.10
C ILE A 42 4.09 -4.50 -0.28
N PHE A 43 3.37 -3.68 0.48
CA PHE A 43 1.98 -3.29 0.17
C PHE A 43 1.84 -2.62 -1.20
N ILE A 44 2.79 -1.72 -1.54
CA ILE A 44 2.80 -1.03 -2.84
C ILE A 44 3.09 -2.01 -3.97
N ILE A 45 4.09 -2.88 -3.81
CA ILE A 45 4.41 -3.91 -4.83
C ILE A 45 3.24 -4.84 -5.04
N PHE A 46 2.60 -5.33 -3.97
CA PHE A 46 1.45 -6.21 -4.06
C PHE A 46 0.32 -5.56 -4.87
N ASN A 47 -0.02 -4.31 -4.58
CA ASN A 47 -1.04 -3.56 -5.32
C ASN A 47 -0.68 -3.38 -6.80
N LEU A 48 0.58 -3.03 -7.10
CA LEU A 48 1.05 -2.90 -8.48
C LEU A 48 0.98 -4.24 -9.24
N LEU A 49 1.35 -5.33 -8.59
CA LEU A 49 1.25 -6.68 -9.15
C LEU A 49 -0.21 -7.04 -9.43
N MET A 50 -1.13 -6.80 -8.50
CA MET A 50 -2.55 -7.09 -8.70
C MET A 50 -3.15 -6.28 -9.85
N ILE A 51 -2.83 -4.98 -9.91
CA ILE A 51 -3.21 -4.12 -11.04
C ILE A 51 -2.70 -4.72 -12.36
N TYR A 52 -1.41 -5.07 -12.42
CA TYR A 52 -0.81 -5.67 -13.60
C TYR A 52 -1.48 -6.99 -14.00
N SER A 53 -1.77 -7.89 -13.04
CA SER A 53 -2.43 -9.16 -13.29
C SER A 53 -3.84 -8.98 -13.86
N VAL A 54 -4.60 -7.99 -13.39
CA VAL A 54 -5.91 -7.65 -13.95
C VAL A 54 -5.77 -7.17 -15.39
N PHE A 55 -4.87 -6.22 -15.65
CA PHE A 55 -4.66 -5.72 -17.01
C PHE A 55 -4.18 -6.81 -17.98
N ALA A 56 -3.22 -7.63 -17.57
CA ALA A 56 -2.71 -8.74 -18.36
C ALA A 56 -3.80 -9.80 -18.63
N GLY A 57 -4.59 -10.14 -17.60
CA GLY A 57 -5.68 -11.11 -17.71
C GLY A 57 -6.83 -10.65 -18.58
N LEU A 58 -7.25 -9.37 -18.48
CA LEU A 58 -8.30 -8.82 -19.35
C LEU A 58 -7.82 -8.71 -20.80
N SER A 59 -6.56 -8.30 -21.02
CA SER A 59 -6.01 -8.13 -22.36
C SER A 59 -5.88 -9.45 -23.12
N SER A 60 -5.41 -10.51 -22.45
CA SER A 60 -5.30 -11.84 -23.06
C SER A 60 -6.68 -12.46 -23.32
N SER A 61 -7.61 -12.32 -22.37
CA SER A 61 -8.97 -12.84 -22.50
C SER A 61 -9.73 -12.19 -23.66
N GLY A 62 -9.50 -10.89 -23.91
CA GLY A 62 -10.07 -10.18 -25.04
C GLY A 62 -9.67 -10.78 -26.39
N GLN A 63 -8.41 -11.20 -26.56
CA GLN A 63 -7.98 -11.84 -27.81
C GLN A 63 -8.66 -13.20 -28.03
N VAL A 64 -8.74 -14.03 -26.98
CA VAL A 64 -9.39 -15.36 -27.06
C VAL A 64 -10.87 -15.24 -27.41
N ILE A 65 -11.59 -14.29 -26.80
CA ILE A 65 -13.02 -14.09 -27.06
C ILE A 65 -13.27 -13.61 -28.51
N ASN A 66 -12.41 -12.74 -29.05
CA ASN A 66 -12.58 -12.18 -30.39
C ASN A 66 -12.19 -13.17 -31.51
N HIS A 67 -11.25 -14.08 -31.24
CA HIS A 67 -10.79 -15.08 -32.21
C HIS A 67 -11.46 -16.46 -32.06
N ALA A 68 -12.37 -16.62 -31.11
CA ALA A 68 -13.08 -17.88 -30.88
C ALA A 68 -13.88 -18.32 -32.12
N THR A 69 -13.69 -19.58 -32.52
CA THR A 69 -14.33 -20.13 -33.74
C THR A 69 -15.67 -20.80 -33.46
N SER A 70 -15.96 -21.07 -32.18
CA SER A 70 -17.22 -21.69 -31.73
C SER A 70 -17.88 -20.87 -30.63
N GLU A 71 -19.21 -20.94 -30.56
CA GLU A 71 -19.99 -20.29 -29.49
C GLU A 71 -19.66 -20.86 -28.11
N LEU A 72 -19.37 -22.16 -28.03
CA LEU A 72 -18.96 -22.83 -26.79
C LEU A 72 -17.63 -22.26 -26.26
N GLU A 73 -16.64 -22.07 -27.13
CA GLU A 73 -15.33 -21.49 -26.79
C GLU A 73 -15.48 -20.04 -26.33
N ARG A 74 -16.29 -19.24 -27.04
CA ARG A 74 -16.53 -17.83 -26.68
C ARG A 74 -17.27 -17.71 -25.35
N ALA A 75 -18.27 -18.54 -25.11
CA ALA A 75 -19.01 -18.58 -23.85
C ALA A 75 -18.10 -19.02 -22.70
N GLY A 76 -17.31 -20.09 -22.90
CA GLY A 76 -16.35 -20.58 -21.92
C GLY A 76 -15.30 -19.53 -21.56
N ALA A 77 -14.70 -18.86 -22.53
CA ALA A 77 -13.72 -17.80 -22.30
C ALA A 77 -14.34 -16.60 -21.54
N THR A 78 -15.56 -16.20 -21.89
CA THR A 78 -16.26 -15.08 -21.22
C THR A 78 -16.58 -15.41 -19.76
N ILE A 79 -17.12 -16.60 -19.50
CA ILE A 79 -17.45 -17.07 -18.14
C ILE A 79 -16.17 -17.25 -17.32
N GLY A 80 -15.14 -17.88 -17.91
CA GLY A 80 -13.85 -18.10 -17.28
C GLY A 80 -13.17 -16.79 -16.89
N THR A 81 -13.24 -15.77 -17.76
CA THR A 81 -12.74 -14.42 -17.45
C THR A 81 -13.51 -13.81 -16.27
N GLY A 82 -14.84 -13.91 -16.26
CA GLY A 82 -15.67 -13.40 -15.16
C GLY A 82 -15.31 -14.03 -13.82
N ILE A 83 -15.18 -15.36 -13.77
CA ILE A 83 -14.78 -16.09 -12.55
C ILE A 83 -13.36 -15.70 -12.14
N GLY A 84 -12.42 -15.65 -13.08
CA GLY A 84 -11.03 -15.28 -12.83
C GLY A 84 -10.89 -13.88 -12.24
N VAL A 85 -11.61 -12.89 -12.80
CA VAL A 85 -11.64 -11.52 -12.30
C VAL A 85 -12.25 -11.44 -10.91
N MET A 86 -13.36 -12.14 -10.65
CA MET A 86 -14.01 -12.16 -9.34
C MET A 86 -13.12 -12.81 -8.26
N MET A 87 -12.44 -13.91 -8.61
CA MET A 87 -11.50 -14.57 -7.71
C MET A 87 -10.27 -13.70 -7.42
N LEU A 88 -9.67 -13.10 -8.45
CA LEU A 88 -8.55 -12.17 -8.30
C LEU A 88 -8.94 -10.95 -7.47
N GLY A 89 -10.11 -10.36 -7.71
CA GLY A 89 -10.63 -9.25 -6.92
C GLY A 89 -10.81 -9.62 -5.45
N SER A 90 -11.31 -10.82 -5.17
CA SER A 90 -11.45 -11.32 -3.79
C SER A 90 -10.10 -11.45 -3.08
N ILE A 91 -9.11 -12.04 -3.75
CA ILE A 91 -7.74 -12.17 -3.24
C ILE A 91 -7.12 -10.79 -3.02
N TRP A 92 -7.33 -9.85 -3.94
CA TRP A 92 -6.83 -8.48 -3.83
C TRP A 92 -7.37 -7.79 -2.58
N VAL A 93 -8.71 -7.78 -2.40
CA VAL A 93 -9.36 -7.14 -1.25
C VAL A 93 -8.86 -7.73 0.06
N ILE A 94 -8.79 -9.07 0.17
CA ILE A 94 -8.31 -9.73 1.39
C ILE A 94 -6.84 -9.38 1.64
N GLY A 95 -5.99 -9.43 0.62
CA GLY A 95 -4.58 -9.06 0.71
C GLY A 95 -4.39 -7.61 1.18
N ASP A 96 -5.20 -6.69 0.65
CA ASP A 96 -5.17 -5.28 1.04
C ASP A 96 -5.62 -5.05 2.47
N ILE A 97 -6.63 -5.78 2.94
CA ILE A 97 -7.06 -5.72 4.34
C ILE A 97 -5.94 -6.22 5.25
N VAL A 98 -5.38 -7.41 4.97
CA VAL A 98 -4.35 -8.04 5.82
C VAL A 98 -3.08 -7.18 5.87
N ILE A 99 -2.52 -6.84 4.71
CA ILE A 99 -1.28 -6.07 4.63
C ILE A 99 -1.54 -4.61 5.04
N GLY A 100 -2.71 -4.05 4.71
CA GLY A 100 -3.11 -2.70 5.11
C GLY A 100 -3.17 -2.52 6.62
N ILE A 101 -3.69 -3.51 7.36
CA ILE A 101 -3.63 -3.52 8.83
C ILE A 101 -2.18 -3.50 9.31
N LEU A 102 -1.28 -4.31 8.73
CA LEU A 102 0.14 -4.30 9.11
C LEU A 102 0.82 -2.94 8.81
N VAL A 103 0.48 -2.31 7.68
CA VAL A 103 0.95 -0.95 7.33
C VAL A 103 0.45 0.09 8.34
N PHE A 104 -0.77 -0.06 8.84
CA PHE A 104 -1.35 0.81 9.87
C PHE A 104 -0.68 0.61 11.23
N LEU A 105 -0.47 -0.63 11.65
CA LEU A 105 0.18 -0.96 12.92
C LEU A 105 1.64 -0.50 12.99
N THR A 106 2.32 -0.43 11.84
CA THR A 106 3.72 0.05 11.73
C THR A 106 3.85 1.56 11.48
N ARG A 107 2.75 2.32 11.59
CA ARG A 107 2.76 3.78 11.48
C ARG A 107 3.52 4.40 12.68
N PRO A 108 4.26 5.51 12.48
CA PRO A 108 4.98 6.13 13.58
C PRO A 108 3.97 6.67 14.59
N LYS A 109 4.12 6.29 15.87
CA LYS A 109 3.43 6.94 16.98
C LYS A 109 4.23 8.19 17.34
N GLY A 110 3.58 9.35 17.38
CA GLY A 110 4.20 10.66 17.61
C GLY A 110 3.78 11.31 18.90
#